data_AF-A0A9E4IR25-F1
#
_entry.id   AF-A0A9E4IR25-F1
#
_cell.length_a   1.000
_cell.length_b   1.000
_cell.length_c   1.000
_cell.angle_alpha   90.00
_cell.angle_beta   90.00
_cell.angle_gamma   90.00
#
_symmetry.space_group_name_H-M   'P 1'
#
loop_
_entity.id
_entity.type
_entity.pdbx_description
1 polymer ?
#
loop_
_entity_poly.entity_id
_entity_poly.type
_entity_poly.pdbx_seq_one_letter_code
_entity_poly.pdbx_strand_id
1 'polypeptide(L)'
;MAWSVVADGGTDLLLVPLIQWAVHRLDPAVEILEPEFRKRKGSVAEFLATYRTGAMLIFAHRDAENLRLDERRREFETLERQDVVPVVAPVGRRGRIFRRSIARRRVSVAEYISDYSPLENVPAFRSFQEVLAERYPYSNRLGQ
;
A
#
# COMPACT_ATOMS: atom_id res chain seq x y z
N MET A 1 -11.66 -9.32 7.29
CA MET A 1 -10.74 -9.42 6.15
C MET A 1 -9.31 -9.28 6.66
N ALA A 2 -8.48 -10.29 6.44
CA ALA A 2 -7.04 -10.21 6.69
C ALA A 2 -6.32 -9.67 5.45
N TRP A 3 -5.38 -8.75 5.64
CA TRP A 3 -4.47 -8.29 4.59
C TRP A 3 -3.08 -8.08 5.18
N SER A 4 -2.08 -8.02 4.29
CA SER A 4 -0.69 -7.78 4.68
C SER A 4 -0.09 -6.61 3.93
N VAL A 5 0.87 -5.93 4.55
CA VAL A 5 1.72 -4.91 3.92
C VAL A 5 3.13 -5.46 3.83
N VAL A 6 3.66 -5.49 2.62
CA VAL A 6 5.05 -5.86 2.34
C VAL A 6 5.80 -4.60 1.93
N ALA A 7 6.86 -4.23 2.66
CA ALA A 7 7.53 -2.95 2.44
C ALA A 7 9.05 -2.96 2.71
N ASP A 8 9.74 -1.93 2.22
CA ASP A 8 11.21 -1.78 2.31
C ASP A 8 11.67 -1.34 3.71
N GLY A 9 10.93 -0.43 4.32
CA GLY A 9 11.33 0.26 5.55
C GLY A 9 10.28 0.19 6.64
N GLY A 10 10.71 0.25 7.92
CA GLY A 10 9.78 0.33 9.05
C GLY A 10 8.94 1.61 9.06
N THR A 11 9.34 2.66 8.34
CA THR A 11 8.53 3.87 8.14
C THR A 11 7.27 3.62 7.33
N ASP A 12 7.23 2.52 6.58
CA ASP A 12 6.11 2.17 5.71
C ASP A 12 4.93 1.60 6.51
N LEU A 13 5.11 1.34 7.81
CA LEU A 13 4.01 1.13 8.76
C LEU A 13 2.97 2.27 8.72
N LEU A 14 3.37 3.48 8.33
CA LEU A 14 2.46 4.61 8.17
C LEU A 14 1.47 4.44 7.01
N LEU A 15 1.67 3.46 6.13
CA LEU A 15 0.71 3.12 5.07
C LEU A 15 -0.50 2.35 5.61
N VAL A 16 -0.38 1.69 6.75
CA VAL A 16 -1.46 0.88 7.36
C VAL A 16 -2.76 1.69 7.52
N PRO A 17 -2.78 2.85 8.19
CA PRO A 17 -4.02 3.63 8.35
C PRO A 17 -4.58 4.16 7.03
N LEU A 18 -3.71 4.52 6.07
CA LEU A 18 -4.12 4.95 4.74
C LEU A 18 -4.81 3.80 3.97
N ILE A 19 -4.22 2.61 4.00
CA ILE A 19 -4.75 1.40 3.36
C ILE A 19 -6.07 1.01 4.03
N GLN A 20 -6.13 1.05 5.35
CA GLN A 20 -7.34 0.76 6.10
C GLN A 20 -8.48 1.72 5.72
N TRP A 21 -8.19 3.02 5.64
CA TRP A 21 -9.15 4.02 5.17
C TRP A 21 -9.61 3.73 3.73
N ALA A 22 -8.67 3.39 2.85
CA ALA A 22 -8.96 3.07 1.46
C ALA A 22 -9.86 1.84 1.30
N VAL A 23 -9.63 0.79 2.10
CA VAL A 23 -10.47 -0.41 2.14
C VAL A 23 -11.87 -0.09 2.66
N HIS A 24 -12.00 0.69 3.74
CA HIS A 24 -13.31 1.12 4.23
C HIS A 24 -14.05 2.06 3.28
N ARG A 25 -13.32 2.82 2.45
CA ARG A 25 -13.94 3.63 1.41
C ARG A 25 -14.60 2.77 0.34
N LEU A 26 -13.99 1.62 0.02
CA LEU A 26 -14.50 0.64 -0.94
C LEU A 26 -15.62 -0.24 -0.35
N ASP A 27 -15.44 -0.71 0.89
CA ASP A 27 -16.41 -1.52 1.62
C ASP A 27 -16.53 -1.00 3.07
N PRO A 28 -17.52 -0.15 3.36
CA PRO A 28 -17.71 0.40 4.70
C PRO A 28 -18.07 -0.65 5.76
N ALA A 29 -18.58 -1.81 5.34
CA ALA A 29 -19.05 -2.86 6.24
C ALA A 29 -17.99 -3.94 6.52
N VAL A 30 -16.85 -3.90 5.82
CA VAL A 30 -15.80 -4.89 6.04
C VAL A 30 -15.19 -4.76 7.42
N GLU A 31 -15.26 -5.83 8.19
CA GLU A 31 -14.46 -5.96 9.41
C GLU A 31 -13.00 -6.22 8.99
N ILE A 32 -12.06 -5.40 9.43
CA ILE A 32 -10.64 -5.58 9.15
C ILE A 32 -9.99 -6.29 10.34
N LEU A 33 -9.35 -7.43 10.07
CA LEU A 33 -8.52 -8.11 11.06
C LEU A 33 -7.17 -7.40 11.16
N GLU A 34 -6.44 -7.60 12.25
CA GLU A 34 -5.12 -6.97 12.45
C GLU A 34 -4.20 -7.27 11.25
N PRO A 35 -3.72 -6.24 10.53
CA PRO A 35 -2.95 -6.43 9.33
C PRO A 35 -1.52 -6.86 9.62
N GLU A 36 -1.02 -7.82 8.84
CA GLU A 36 0.37 -8.27 8.96
C GLU A 36 1.31 -7.26 8.29
N PHE A 37 2.33 -6.77 8.99
CA PHE A 37 3.40 -5.99 8.37
C PHE A 37 4.66 -6.82 8.20
N ARG A 38 5.14 -6.92 6.97
CA ARG A 38 6.35 -7.66 6.63
C ARG A 38 7.38 -6.78 5.94
N LYS A 39 8.54 -6.64 6.58
CA LYS A 39 9.70 -6.02 5.95
C LYS A 39 10.32 -6.99 4.95
N ARG A 40 10.55 -6.55 3.71
CA ARG A 40 11.27 -7.32 2.69
C ARG A 40 12.71 -6.84 2.51
N LYS A 41 13.50 -7.67 1.85
CA LYS A 41 14.83 -7.35 1.30
C LYS A 41 14.82 -7.75 -0.17
N GLY A 42 15.62 -7.08 -0.99
CA GLY A 42 15.69 -7.37 -2.43
C GLY A 42 14.45 -6.87 -3.19
N SER A 43 14.25 -7.36 -4.41
CA SER A 43 13.16 -6.91 -5.26
C SER A 43 11.78 -7.31 -4.71
N VAL A 44 10.73 -6.59 -5.12
CA VAL A 44 9.34 -6.97 -4.79
C VAL A 44 9.02 -8.34 -5.39
N ALA A 45 9.39 -8.57 -6.66
CA ALA A 45 9.06 -9.79 -7.37
C ALA A 45 9.68 -11.05 -6.74
N GLU A 46 10.98 -11.03 -6.43
CA GLU A 46 11.66 -12.16 -5.79
C GLU A 46 11.07 -12.46 -4.41
N PHE A 47 10.76 -11.42 -3.64
CA PHE A 47 10.14 -11.60 -2.33
C PHE A 47 8.76 -12.24 -2.46
N LEU A 48 7.90 -11.70 -3.34
CA LEU A 48 6.53 -12.18 -3.51
C LEU A 48 6.45 -13.58 -4.12
N ALA A 49 7.45 -14.04 -4.87
CA ALA A 49 7.52 -15.40 -5.40
C ALA A 49 7.53 -16.46 -4.28
N THR A 50 8.20 -16.15 -3.16
CA THR A 50 8.38 -17.09 -2.03
C THR A 50 7.49 -16.76 -0.83
N TYR A 51 6.98 -15.53 -0.74
CA TYR A 51 6.14 -15.10 0.37
C TYR A 51 4.78 -15.82 0.38
N ARG A 52 4.43 -16.40 1.54
CA ARG A 52 3.16 -17.06 1.82
C ARG A 52 2.55 -16.45 3.07
N THR A 53 1.26 -16.20 3.03
CA THR A 53 0.48 -15.61 4.13
C THR A 53 -0.98 -16.08 4.00
N GLY A 54 -1.74 -16.02 5.09
CA GLY A 54 -3.19 -16.24 5.10
C GLY A 54 -4.00 -14.99 4.74
N ALA A 55 -3.33 -13.86 4.50
CA ALA A 55 -3.97 -12.64 4.06
C ALA A 55 -4.63 -12.79 2.68
N MET A 56 -5.81 -12.17 2.52
CA MET A 56 -6.56 -12.18 1.27
C MET A 56 -6.00 -11.18 0.25
N LEU A 57 -5.38 -10.11 0.74
CA LEU A 57 -4.68 -9.12 -0.07
C LEU A 57 -3.29 -8.84 0.49
N ILE A 58 -2.36 -8.55 -0.41
CA ILE A 58 -0.99 -8.14 -0.13
C ILE A 58 -0.77 -6.77 -0.76
N PHE A 59 -0.66 -5.76 0.10
CA PHE A 59 -0.27 -4.41 -0.28
C PHE A 59 1.25 -4.35 -0.35
N ALA A 60 1.79 -4.40 -1.57
CA ALA A 60 3.22 -4.42 -1.79
C ALA A 60 3.73 -3.01 -2.07
N HIS A 61 4.36 -2.40 -1.07
CA HIS A 61 4.99 -1.10 -1.19
C HIS A 61 6.33 -1.20 -1.93
N ARG A 62 6.48 -0.32 -2.91
CA ARG A 62 7.76 -0.08 -3.58
C ARG A 62 8.19 1.37 -3.38
N ASP A 63 9.03 1.57 -2.36
CA ASP A 63 9.81 2.80 -2.27
C ASP A 63 10.99 2.63 -3.23
N ALA A 64 11.13 3.52 -4.21
CA ALA A 64 12.33 3.55 -5.01
C ALA A 64 12.90 4.96 -4.94
N GLU A 65 13.92 5.12 -4.12
CA GLU A 65 14.81 6.27 -4.25
C GLU A 65 15.51 6.14 -5.61
N ASN A 66 15.43 7.19 -6.42
CA ASN A 66 16.15 7.33 -7.70
C ASN A 66 15.68 6.54 -8.94
N LEU A 67 14.63 5.72 -8.88
CA LEU A 67 14.03 5.11 -10.09
C LEU A 67 12.88 5.94 -10.65
N ARG A 68 12.62 5.89 -11.96
CA ARG A 68 11.42 6.51 -12.57
C ARG A 68 10.16 5.73 -12.21
N LEU A 69 8.99 6.36 -12.32
CA LEU A 69 7.71 5.74 -11.97
C LEU A 69 7.44 4.47 -12.80
N ASP A 70 7.75 4.50 -14.10
CA ASP A 70 7.52 3.36 -14.99
C ASP A 70 8.39 2.16 -14.62
N GLU A 71 9.65 2.39 -14.22
CA GLU A 71 10.55 1.33 -13.76
C GLU A 71 10.05 0.67 -12.48
N ARG A 72 9.43 1.44 -11.58
CA ARG A 72 8.80 0.89 -10.37
C ARG A 72 7.59 0.03 -10.70
N ARG A 73 6.79 0.43 -11.69
CA ARG A 73 5.59 -0.30 -12.12
C ARG A 73 5.96 -1.62 -12.79
N ARG A 74 7.04 -1.65 -13.57
CA ARG A 74 7.56 -2.87 -14.22
C ARG A 74 7.89 -4.00 -13.24
N GLU A 75 8.26 -3.70 -12.00
CA GLU A 75 8.46 -4.74 -10.97
C GLU A 75 7.18 -5.55 -10.66
N PHE A 76 6.00 -5.00 -11.00
CA PHE A 76 4.71 -5.63 -10.81
C PHE A 76 4.11 -6.22 -12.09
N GLU A 77 4.59 -5.82 -13.28
CA GLU A 77 4.06 -6.30 -14.57
C GLU A 77 4.28 -7.81 -14.76
N THR A 78 5.35 -8.36 -14.19
CA THR A 78 5.67 -9.79 -14.29
C THR A 78 5.07 -10.62 -13.15
N LEU A 79 4.31 -10.00 -12.24
CA LEU A 79 3.66 -10.72 -11.15
C LEU A 79 2.38 -11.40 -11.64
N GLU A 80 2.37 -12.73 -11.63
CA GLU A 80 1.18 -13.53 -11.93
C GLU A 80 0.19 -13.61 -10.73
N ARG A 81 0.47 -12.88 -9.65
CA ARG A 81 -0.33 -12.90 -8.41
C ARG A 81 -1.51 -11.95 -8.48
N GLN A 82 -2.71 -12.49 -8.30
CA GLN A 82 -3.95 -11.70 -8.29
C GLN A 82 -4.33 -11.15 -6.91
N ASP A 83 -3.61 -11.52 -5.87
CA ASP A 83 -3.83 -11.07 -4.50
C ASP A 83 -2.94 -9.87 -4.12
N VAL A 84 -2.23 -9.28 -5.09
CA VAL A 84 -1.28 -8.18 -4.85
C VAL A 84 -1.86 -6.85 -5.32
N VAL A 85 -1.85 -5.86 -4.43
CA VAL A 85 -2.17 -4.46 -4.74
C VAL A 85 -0.87 -3.63 -4.65
N PRO A 86 -0.34 -3.12 -5.77
CA PRO A 86 0.87 -2.30 -5.76
C PRO A 86 0.63 -0.96 -5.04
N VAL A 87 1.51 -0.63 -4.09
CA VAL A 87 1.58 0.69 -3.45
C VAL A 87 2.85 1.37 -3.92
N VAL A 88 2.75 2.12 -5.03
CA VAL A 88 3.90 2.74 -5.70
C VAL A 88 3.89 4.25 -5.48
N ALA A 89 4.95 4.77 -4.85
CA ALA A 89 5.10 6.21 -4.69
C ALA A 89 5.26 6.90 -6.06
N PRO A 90 4.47 7.96 -6.38
CA PRO A 90 4.51 8.61 -7.69
C PRO A 90 5.78 9.44 -7.93
N VAL A 91 6.46 9.82 -6.85
CA VAL A 91 7.72 10.57 -6.88
C VAL A 91 8.80 9.82 -6.13
N GLY A 92 10.02 9.84 -6.65
CA GLY A 92 11.17 9.40 -5.89
C GLY A 92 11.44 10.39 -4.77
N ARG A 93 11.77 9.87 -3.58
CA ARG A 93 12.43 10.71 -2.58
C ARG A 93 13.78 11.14 -3.18
N ARG A 94 13.88 12.36 -3.70
CA ARG A 94 15.18 13.06 -3.66
C ARG A 94 15.45 13.25 -2.18
N GLY A 95 16.54 12.67 -1.67
CA GLY A 95 16.93 12.72 -0.27
C GLY A 95 17.00 14.15 0.26
N ARG A 96 15.85 14.73 0.63
CA ARG A 96 15.81 15.85 1.55
C ARG A 96 16.12 15.23 2.89
N ILE A 97 17.28 15.57 3.43
CA ILE A 97 17.69 15.26 4.80
C ILE A 97 16.53 15.71 5.70
N PHE A 98 15.65 14.77 6.05
CA PHE A 98 14.53 15.04 6.91
C PHE A 98 15.11 15.14 8.30
N ARG A 99 15.18 16.37 8.83
CA ARG A 99 15.58 16.62 10.21
C ARG A 99 14.81 15.67 11.13
N ARG A 100 15.52 14.99 12.03
CA ARG A 100 15.02 13.96 12.97
C ARG A 100 13.68 14.33 13.67
N SER A 101 13.36 15.62 13.78
CA SER A 101 12.08 16.11 14.33
C SER A 101 10.84 15.68 13.54
N ILE A 102 10.92 15.46 12.22
CA ILE A 102 9.76 15.06 11.42
C ILE A 102 9.51 13.55 11.51
N ALA A 103 10.53 12.71 11.72
CA ALA A 103 10.33 11.28 11.96
C ALA A 103 9.39 11.04 13.17
N ARG A 104 9.53 11.86 14.22
CA ARG A 104 8.64 11.88 15.38
C ARG A 104 7.24 12.42 15.06
N ARG A 105 7.13 13.47 14.22
CA ARG A 105 5.84 14.05 13.78
C ARG A 105 5.09 13.18 12.75
N ARG A 106 5.77 12.28 12.04
CA ARG A 106 5.16 11.43 11.01
C ARG A 106 4.21 10.38 11.59
N VAL A 107 4.58 9.81 12.75
CA VAL A 107 3.69 8.94 13.53
C VAL A 107 2.47 9.74 13.98
N SER A 108 2.69 10.96 14.49
CA SER A 108 1.60 11.86 14.87
C SER A 108 0.67 12.20 13.70
N VAL A 109 1.17 12.44 12.49
CA VAL A 109 0.29 12.72 11.32
C VAL A 109 -0.67 11.56 11.03
N ALA A 110 -0.21 10.32 11.15
CA ALA A 110 -1.07 9.15 11.00
C ALA A 110 -2.07 9.01 12.17
N GLU A 111 -1.70 9.45 13.37
CA GLU A 111 -2.59 9.48 14.54
C GLU A 111 -3.62 10.63 14.47
N TYR A 112 -3.32 11.73 13.77
CA TYR A 112 -4.15 12.95 13.71
C TYR A 112 -4.90 13.15 12.39
N ILE A 113 -4.64 12.34 11.36
CA ILE A 113 -5.39 12.36 10.10
C ILE A 113 -6.21 11.08 10.01
N SER A 114 -7.49 11.19 10.34
CA SER A 114 -8.49 10.13 10.12
C SER A 114 -9.23 10.28 8.78
N ASP A 115 -9.18 11.45 8.17
CA ASP A 115 -9.77 11.72 6.86
C ASP A 115 -8.70 11.88 5.78
N TYR A 116 -8.64 10.88 4.89
CA TYR A 116 -7.77 10.89 3.72
C TYR A 116 -8.50 11.30 2.44
N SER A 117 -9.75 11.79 2.52
CA SER A 117 -10.52 12.26 1.36
C SER A 117 -9.79 13.25 0.43
N PRO A 118 -8.87 14.13 0.90
CA PRO A 118 -8.12 14.98 -0.02
C PRO A 118 -7.25 14.20 -1.03
N LEU A 119 -6.89 12.95 -0.72
CA LEU A 119 -6.11 12.09 -1.62
C LEU A 119 -6.93 11.62 -2.82
N GLU A 120 -8.27 11.63 -2.78
CA GLU A 120 -9.13 11.26 -3.92
C GLU A 120 -8.87 12.16 -5.16
N ASN A 121 -8.35 13.36 -4.94
CA ASN A 121 -7.97 14.27 -6.03
C ASN A 121 -6.60 13.94 -6.66
N VAL A 122 -5.80 13.08 -6.03
CA VAL A 122 -4.45 12.71 -6.49
C VAL A 122 -4.52 11.56 -7.50
N PRO A 123 -4.03 11.72 -8.75
CA PRO A 123 -4.12 10.67 -9.77
C PRO A 123 -3.52 9.32 -9.34
N ALA A 124 -2.39 9.35 -8.63
CA ALA A 124 -1.74 8.13 -8.13
C ALA A 124 -2.61 7.37 -7.12
N PHE A 125 -3.37 8.10 -6.29
CA PHE A 125 -4.28 7.49 -5.34
C PHE A 125 -5.52 6.91 -6.02
N ARG A 126 -6.04 7.58 -7.06
CA ARG A 126 -7.12 7.02 -7.89
C ARG A 126 -6.74 5.71 -8.56
N SER A 127 -5.57 5.65 -9.18
CA SER A 127 -5.08 4.40 -9.77
C SER A 127 -4.91 3.29 -8.73
N PHE A 128 -4.46 3.63 -7.52
CA PHE A 128 -4.40 2.68 -6.41
C PHE A 128 -5.79 2.16 -6.01
N GLN A 129 -6.79 3.05 -5.91
CA GLN A 129 -8.18 2.68 -5.61
C GLN A 129 -8.81 1.78 -6.69
N GLU A 130 -8.56 2.06 -7.96
CA GLU A 130 -9.03 1.23 -9.08
C GLU A 130 -8.48 -0.19 -9.00
N VAL A 131 -7.17 -0.34 -8.78
CA VAL A 131 -6.54 -1.65 -8.62
C VAL A 131 -7.03 -2.34 -7.36
N LEU A 132 -7.19 -1.62 -6.25
CA LEU A 132 -7.77 -2.19 -5.04
C LEU A 132 -9.18 -2.75 -5.31
N ALA A 133 -10.04 -1.99 -5.99
CA ALA A 133 -11.39 -2.42 -6.33
C ALA A 133 -11.41 -3.66 -7.24
N GLU A 134 -10.55 -3.69 -8.27
CA GLU A 134 -10.40 -4.84 -9.18
C GLU A 134 -9.99 -6.11 -8.44
N ARG A 135 -9.05 -5.97 -7.50
CA ARG A 135 -8.48 -7.10 -6.74
C ARG A 135 -9.30 -7.44 -5.50
N TYR A 136 -10.31 -6.64 -5.16
CA TYR A 136 -11.03 -6.79 -3.90
C TYR A 136 -11.81 -8.11 -3.87
N PRO A 137 -11.58 -8.99 -2.87
CA PRO A 137 -12.17 -10.33 -2.86
C PRO A 137 -13.70 -10.38 -2.79
N TYR A 138 -14.35 -9.28 -2.41
CA TYR A 138 -15.81 -9.20 -2.21
C TYR A 138 -16.52 -8.32 -3.25
N SER A 139 -15.84 -7.89 -4.31
CA SER A 139 -16.38 -7.02 -5.37
C SER A 139 -17.70 -7.52 -5.98
N ASN A 140 -17.93 -8.84 -6.01
CA ASN A 140 -19.17 -9.45 -6.51
C ASN A 140 -20.37 -9.43 -5.53
N ARG A 141 -20.24 -8.89 -4.31
CA ARG A 141 -21.34 -8.82 -3.33
C ARG A 141 -22.11 -7.49 -3.31
N LEU A 142 -21.64 -6.48 -4.05
CA LEU A 142 -22.29 -5.16 -4.13
C LEU A 142 -23.34 -5.06 -5.25
N GLY A 143 -23.66 -6.18 -5.91
CA GLY A 143 -24.59 -6.28 -7.04
C GLY A 143 -25.74 -7.28 -6.88
N GLN A 144 -26.13 -7.63 -5.65
CA GLN A 144 -27.35 -8.39 -5.35
C GLN A 144 -28.20 -7.66 -4.32
#